data_AF-A0A9P5Z5R3-F1
#
_entry.id   AF-A0A9P5Z5R3-F1
#
_cell.length_a   1.000
_cell.length_b   1.000
_cell.length_c   1.000
_cell.angle_alpha   90.00
_cell.angle_beta   90.00
_cell.angle_gamma   90.00
#
_symmetry.space_group_name_H-M   'P 1'
#
loop_
_entity.id
_entity.type
_entity.pdbx_description
1 polymer ?
#
loop_
_entity_poly.entity_id
_entity_poly.type
_entity_poly.pdbx_seq_one_letter_code
_entity_poly.pdbx_strand_id
1 'polypeptide(L)'
;MAPNFKFNFSRMKKRSAARYMAMADDHKLPTSISTEDEALIRALQDFIAPLVHEKQHRDTGAKPLGLEATLLICALRSFVSRTMEKPAGEGAPVVELGPYREPTGPVSLVTTRAPEGNTTEIVRRENSEEPPTVLLNRAKVFHSLREHVFNKMPIRMLRITPHGNNLQLSLIERGTIYTHLVPFIEAKVEDPQYNPRYLGIFERLETEDEAIDRLIRQNTGYAILSHTWLRTSPGEITYGDWKNKAFSAKDLGYQKLQNFCRIAWTDYGLTLGWMDTLCINKESSTELDESIRSMFNWYERAKICIIHLAEATTITEMYSDPWFTRGWTLQELLAPDTIKFYNRNWEPFIRNPGNDKTDSDEIVEQVLKATSIEEDELRAYYEAPLSRRMQWAASRQVTREEDMAYSLMGIFDVSMSTAYGEGADRAFYRLLQAIL
;
A
#
# COMPACT_ATOMS: atom_id res chain seq x y z
N MET A 1 -15.84 -4.17 -29.86
CA MET A 1 -16.18 -2.74 -29.68
C MET A 1 -15.84 -2.37 -28.25
N ALA A 2 -14.73 -1.66 -28.06
CA ALA A 2 -14.28 -1.15 -26.76
C ALA A 2 -14.48 0.38 -26.73
N PRO A 3 -14.82 1.02 -25.60
CA PRO A 3 -14.98 2.45 -25.53
C PRO A 3 -13.61 3.16 -25.53
N ASN A 4 -13.53 4.23 -26.31
CA ASN A 4 -12.38 5.11 -26.47
C ASN A 4 -12.09 5.93 -25.19
N PHE A 5 -10.89 5.77 -24.60
CA PHE A 5 -10.23 6.86 -23.88
C PHE A 5 -9.04 7.34 -24.75
N LYS A 6 -9.20 8.51 -25.39
CA LYS A 6 -8.13 9.17 -26.14
C LYS A 6 -7.41 10.16 -25.24
N PHE A 7 -6.22 9.80 -24.76
CA PHE A 7 -5.24 10.79 -24.32
C PHE A 7 -4.52 11.37 -25.55
N ASN A 8 -4.68 12.67 -25.79
CA ASN A 8 -4.09 13.35 -26.94
C ASN A 8 -2.69 13.91 -26.61
N PHE A 9 -1.65 13.10 -26.82
CA PHE A 9 -0.24 13.43 -26.58
C PHE A 9 0.44 14.30 -27.67
N SER A 10 -0.30 14.88 -28.62
CA SER A 10 0.31 15.44 -29.85
C SER A 10 0.71 16.93 -29.82
N ARG A 11 0.57 17.65 -28.69
CA ARG A 11 0.84 19.11 -28.65
C ARG A 11 2.08 19.56 -27.87
N MET A 12 2.83 18.64 -27.25
CA MET A 12 3.86 19.00 -26.26
C MET A 12 5.32 18.96 -26.73
N LYS A 13 5.59 18.79 -28.04
CA LYS A 13 6.96 18.83 -28.55
C LYS A 13 7.13 19.96 -29.57
N LYS A 14 8.03 20.91 -29.25
CA LYS A 14 8.79 21.85 -30.12
C LYS A 14 8.64 23.37 -29.93
N ARG A 15 7.94 23.90 -28.91
CA ARG A 15 7.94 25.38 -28.65
C ARG A 15 8.46 25.84 -27.30
N SER A 16 8.84 24.91 -26.42
CA SER A 16 9.10 25.17 -25.01
C SER A 16 10.59 25.26 -24.62
N ALA A 17 11.54 25.30 -25.54
CA ALA A 17 12.95 25.55 -25.16
C ALA A 17 13.35 27.03 -25.31
N ALA A 18 12.94 27.68 -26.41
CA ALA A 18 13.32 29.05 -26.72
C ALA A 18 12.52 30.12 -25.95
N ARG A 19 11.34 29.78 -25.41
CA ARG A 19 10.46 30.72 -24.70
C ARG A 19 10.84 30.89 -23.22
N TYR A 20 11.47 29.89 -22.60
CA TYR A 20 11.89 29.96 -21.19
C TYR A 20 13.18 30.75 -20.96
N MET A 21 14.01 30.96 -21.99
CA MET A 21 15.20 31.82 -21.87
C MET A 21 14.91 33.32 -22.03
N ALA A 22 13.73 33.69 -22.54
CA ALA A 22 13.37 35.09 -22.79
C ALA A 22 12.51 35.74 -21.69
N MET A 23 12.17 35.01 -20.61
CA MET A 23 11.32 35.50 -19.51
C MET A 23 12.11 35.65 -18.19
N ALA A 24 13.44 35.69 -18.26
CA ALA A 24 14.33 35.85 -17.11
C ALA A 24 14.63 37.33 -16.75
N ASP A 25 14.20 38.28 -17.59
CA ASP A 25 14.31 39.70 -17.32
C ASP A 25 12.93 40.29 -17.06
N ASP A 26 12.82 41.09 -16.01
CA ASP A 26 11.63 41.77 -15.49
C ASP A 26 10.62 40.92 -14.69
N HIS A 27 10.82 40.87 -13.36
CA HIS A 27 9.91 41.44 -12.35
C HIS A 27 10.11 40.82 -10.95
N LYS A 28 9.89 41.66 -9.93
CA LYS A 28 10.33 41.52 -8.53
C LYS A 28 9.65 40.35 -7.80
N LEU A 29 10.44 39.53 -7.10
CA LEU A 29 9.99 38.46 -6.19
C LEU A 29 9.13 39.01 -5.02
N PRO A 30 8.05 38.32 -4.59
CA PRO A 30 7.35 38.60 -3.34
C PRO A 30 8.11 38.05 -2.11
N THR A 31 8.00 38.75 -0.97
CA THR A 31 8.82 38.60 0.23
C THR A 31 8.29 37.66 1.33
N SER A 32 7.35 36.75 1.08
CA SER A 32 6.91 35.80 2.12
C SER A 32 6.47 34.45 1.57
N ILE A 33 7.18 33.40 2.02
CA ILE A 33 6.94 31.98 1.76
C ILE A 33 5.88 31.48 2.77
N SER A 34 4.99 30.55 2.38
CA SER A 34 4.03 29.97 3.32
C SER A 34 4.73 29.01 4.30
N THR A 35 4.15 28.79 5.48
CA THR A 35 4.70 27.86 6.49
C THR A 35 4.82 26.43 5.99
N GLU A 36 3.92 26.00 5.09
CA GLU A 36 3.93 24.66 4.47
C GLU A 36 5.05 24.53 3.41
N ASP A 37 5.30 25.60 2.65
CA ASP A 37 6.36 25.65 1.64
C ASP A 37 7.76 25.66 2.29
N GLU A 38 7.93 26.39 3.40
CA GLU A 38 9.16 26.31 4.19
C GLU A 38 9.38 24.93 4.80
N ALA A 39 8.30 24.22 5.18
CA ALA A 39 8.37 22.87 5.72
C ALA A 39 8.76 21.84 4.64
N LEU A 40 8.24 21.98 3.41
CA LEU A 40 8.67 21.16 2.27
C LEU A 40 10.14 21.39 1.93
N ILE A 41 10.58 22.65 1.88
CA ILE A 41 11.97 23.00 1.57
C ILE A 41 12.90 22.44 2.67
N ARG A 42 12.54 22.60 3.95
CA ARG A 42 13.30 22.02 5.06
C ARG A 42 13.35 20.50 4.99
N ALA A 43 12.21 19.83 4.75
CA ALA A 43 12.17 18.38 4.61
C ALA A 43 13.04 17.88 3.45
N LEU A 44 13.02 18.56 2.29
CA LEU A 44 13.90 18.23 1.16
C LEU A 44 15.37 18.52 1.49
N GLN A 45 15.67 19.59 2.23
CA GLN A 45 17.04 19.90 2.68
C GLN A 45 17.56 18.85 3.66
N ASP A 46 16.76 18.45 4.65
CA ASP A 46 17.11 17.42 5.63
C ASP A 46 17.25 16.05 4.97
N PHE A 47 16.41 15.75 3.97
CA PHE A 47 16.52 14.52 3.17
C PHE A 47 17.80 14.49 2.33
N ILE A 48 18.18 15.62 1.74
CA ILE A 48 19.38 15.73 0.89
C ILE A 48 20.67 15.83 1.72
N ALA A 49 20.62 16.36 2.95
CA ALA A 49 21.81 16.64 3.76
C ALA A 49 22.73 15.42 3.99
N PRO A 50 22.23 14.20 4.32
CA PRO A 50 23.07 13.01 4.44
C PRO A 50 23.78 12.62 3.14
N LEU A 51 23.12 12.80 1.99
CA LEU A 51 23.67 12.49 0.65
C LEU A 51 24.82 13.43 0.25
N VAL A 52 24.74 14.67 0.70
CA VAL A 52 25.79 15.67 0.46
C VAL A 52 26.97 15.47 1.42
N HIS A 53 26.71 15.03 2.65
CA HIS A 53 27.77 14.82 3.66
C HIS A 53 28.64 13.57 3.40
N GLU A 54 28.13 12.51 2.77
CA GLU A 54 28.97 11.36 2.37
C GLU A 54 30.07 11.74 1.37
N LYS A 55 29.86 12.79 0.56
CA LYS A 55 30.90 13.35 -0.33
C LYS A 55 31.88 14.29 0.39
N GLN A 56 31.58 14.76 1.61
CA GLN A 56 32.43 15.72 2.33
C GLN A 56 33.54 15.09 3.18
N HIS A 57 33.51 13.78 3.46
CA HIS A 57 34.63 13.11 4.14
C HIS A 57 35.85 12.82 3.24
N ARG A 58 35.85 13.33 2.00
CA ARG A 58 37.03 13.39 1.12
C ARG A 58 37.27 14.79 0.55
N ASP A 59 37.26 15.84 1.37
CA ASP A 59 38.11 17.03 1.11
C ASP A 59 37.95 18.03 2.27
N THR A 60 39.03 18.29 2.98
CA THR A 60 39.13 19.39 3.96
C THR A 60 39.13 20.73 3.21
N GLY A 61 38.05 21.50 3.35
CA GLY A 61 37.97 22.87 2.86
C GLY A 61 36.60 23.16 2.26
N ALA A 62 35.79 23.97 2.95
CA ALA A 62 34.45 24.36 2.53
C ALA A 62 34.45 24.84 1.06
N LYS A 63 33.98 23.98 0.16
CA LYS A 63 33.64 24.33 -1.23
C LYS A 63 32.16 24.73 -1.28
N PRO A 64 31.79 25.78 -2.02
CA PRO A 64 30.39 26.15 -2.26
C PRO A 64 29.64 24.97 -2.89
N LEU A 65 28.33 24.88 -2.64
CA LEU A 65 27.46 23.85 -3.25
C LEU A 65 27.80 23.70 -4.74
N GLY A 66 27.99 22.46 -5.20
CA GLY A 66 28.25 22.18 -6.60
C GLY A 66 27.16 22.79 -7.49
N LEU A 67 27.53 23.20 -8.71
CA LEU A 67 26.63 23.83 -9.67
C LEU A 67 25.35 23.01 -9.85
N GLU A 68 25.44 21.68 -9.81
CA GLU A 68 24.30 20.75 -9.87
C GLU A 68 23.34 20.83 -8.68
N ALA A 69 23.85 20.90 -7.44
CA ALA A 69 23.01 21.04 -6.25
C ALA A 69 22.36 22.42 -6.19
N THR A 70 23.07 23.46 -6.64
CA THR A 70 22.53 24.80 -6.82
C THR A 70 21.45 24.82 -7.90
N LEU A 71 21.67 24.13 -9.03
CA LEU A 71 20.69 24.00 -10.12
C LEU A 71 19.49 23.17 -9.70
N LEU A 72 19.64 22.14 -8.87
CA LEU A 72 18.54 21.33 -8.34
C LEU A 72 17.69 22.12 -7.34
N ILE A 73 18.33 22.88 -6.44
CA ILE A 73 17.64 23.80 -5.52
C ILE A 73 16.93 24.92 -6.32
N CYS A 74 17.57 25.46 -7.35
CA CYS A 74 16.96 26.44 -8.25
C CYS A 74 15.81 25.84 -9.08
N ALA A 75 15.93 24.59 -9.53
CA ALA A 75 14.89 23.89 -10.27
C ALA A 75 13.68 23.57 -9.37
N LEU A 76 13.91 23.13 -8.13
CA LEU A 76 12.87 22.89 -7.13
C LEU A 76 12.17 24.21 -6.75
N ARG A 77 12.93 25.29 -6.49
CA ARG A 77 12.37 26.63 -6.24
C ARG A 77 11.56 27.16 -7.43
N SER A 78 12.06 26.95 -8.64
CA SER A 78 11.44 27.43 -9.87
C SER A 78 10.24 26.58 -10.31
N PHE A 79 10.21 25.30 -9.95
CA PHE A 79 9.07 24.41 -10.17
C PHE A 79 7.92 24.78 -9.23
N VAL A 80 8.21 24.92 -7.93
CA VAL A 80 7.24 25.36 -6.91
C VAL A 80 6.70 26.76 -7.23
N SER A 81 7.53 27.68 -7.73
CA SER A 81 7.05 29.02 -8.12
C SER A 81 6.13 29.01 -9.36
N ARG A 82 6.29 28.02 -10.26
CA ARG A 82 5.52 27.92 -11.52
C ARG A 82 4.20 27.18 -11.38
N THR A 83 4.06 26.31 -10.38
CA THR A 83 2.79 25.62 -10.07
C THR A 83 1.82 26.50 -9.25
N MET A 84 2.29 27.66 -8.75
CA MET A 84 1.54 28.57 -7.88
C MET A 84 0.83 29.74 -8.60
N GLU A 85 0.94 29.87 -9.93
CA GLU A 85 0.18 30.89 -10.69
C GLU A 85 -1.27 30.41 -10.95
N LYS A 86 -2.23 30.82 -10.10
CA LYS A 86 -3.65 30.84 -10.51
C LYS A 86 -3.86 31.95 -11.55
N PRO A 87 -4.66 31.73 -12.61
CA PRO A 87 -5.04 32.81 -13.52
C PRO A 87 -5.87 33.86 -12.77
N ALA A 88 -5.47 35.13 -12.90
CA ALA A 88 -6.20 36.29 -12.42
C ALA A 88 -7.63 36.31 -13.00
N GLY A 89 -8.61 36.61 -12.15
CA GLY A 89 -10.03 36.46 -12.45
C GLY A 89 -10.67 37.53 -13.34
N GLU A 90 -11.87 37.20 -13.83
CA GLU A 90 -12.95 38.12 -14.20
C GLU A 90 -14.19 37.77 -13.36
N GLY A 91 -14.97 38.79 -12.97
CA GLY A 91 -15.73 38.81 -11.71
C GLY A 91 -17.26 38.64 -11.75
N ALA A 92 -17.79 38.46 -10.51
CA ALA A 92 -19.13 38.76 -9.96
C ALA A 92 -20.38 38.00 -10.50
N PRO A 93 -21.51 37.89 -9.74
CA PRO A 93 -21.86 38.57 -8.48
C PRO A 93 -22.37 37.68 -7.31
N VAL A 94 -22.51 38.37 -6.18
CA VAL A 94 -22.96 37.96 -4.83
C VAL A 94 -24.47 37.69 -4.78
N VAL A 95 -24.87 36.69 -3.98
CA VAL A 95 -26.24 36.56 -3.42
C VAL A 95 -26.12 36.18 -1.94
N GLU A 96 -26.57 37.07 -1.05
CA GLU A 96 -26.80 36.81 0.38
C GLU A 96 -28.14 36.09 0.59
N LEU A 97 -28.18 35.07 1.45
CA LEU A 97 -29.41 34.57 2.07
C LEU A 97 -29.15 34.31 3.57
N GLY A 98 -30.00 34.93 4.41
CA GLY A 98 -29.89 35.01 5.86
C GLY A 98 -30.27 33.73 6.64
N PRO A 99 -30.25 33.79 7.99
CA PRO A 99 -30.26 32.61 8.84
C PRO A 99 -31.67 32.10 9.11
N TYR A 100 -31.85 30.77 9.15
CA TYR A 100 -33.11 30.15 9.58
C TYR A 100 -32.91 29.21 10.78
N ARG A 101 -33.90 29.28 11.68
CA ARG A 101 -33.92 28.87 13.09
C ARG A 101 -34.22 27.38 13.32
N GLU A 102 -33.74 26.89 14.47
CA GLU A 102 -34.23 25.68 15.15
C GLU A 102 -35.74 25.76 15.52
N PRO A 103 -36.44 24.62 15.62
CA PRO A 103 -37.68 24.53 16.37
C PRO A 103 -37.51 23.79 17.70
N THR A 104 -38.03 24.42 18.76
CA THR A 104 -38.22 23.91 20.12
C THR A 104 -39.71 23.60 20.40
N GLY A 105 -39.97 22.40 20.95
CA GLY A 105 -41.07 22.01 21.88
C GLY A 105 -42.52 21.82 21.35
N PRO A 106 -43.47 21.26 22.15
CA PRO A 106 -43.35 20.53 23.43
C PRO A 106 -44.12 19.18 23.51
N VAL A 107 -44.07 18.58 24.71
CA VAL A 107 -44.50 17.26 25.25
C VAL A 107 -46.01 16.97 25.23
N SER A 108 -46.40 15.68 25.21
CA SER A 108 -47.57 15.14 25.96
C SER A 108 -47.46 13.62 26.22
N LEU A 109 -47.56 13.23 27.51
CA LEU A 109 -47.75 11.86 28.00
C LEU A 109 -49.25 11.46 27.94
N VAL A 110 -49.57 10.25 27.50
CA VAL A 110 -50.81 9.53 27.89
C VAL A 110 -50.49 8.05 28.12
N THR A 111 -51.01 7.53 29.23
CA THR A 111 -50.77 6.21 29.80
C THR A 111 -51.85 5.17 29.45
N THR A 112 -51.45 3.90 29.50
CA THR A 112 -52.24 2.67 29.79
C THR A 112 -53.14 2.03 28.71
N ARG A 113 -52.80 0.77 28.36
CA ARG A 113 -53.54 -0.51 28.58
C ARG A 113 -53.32 -1.50 27.43
N ALA A 114 -52.99 -2.74 27.77
CA ALA A 114 -53.17 -3.89 26.89
C ALA A 114 -54.66 -4.24 26.77
N PRO A 115 -55.08 -4.78 25.61
CA PRO A 115 -55.81 -6.05 25.69
C PRO A 115 -55.41 -7.09 24.64
N GLU A 116 -55.74 -8.31 25.02
CA GLU A 116 -55.64 -9.61 24.40
C GLU A 116 -56.11 -9.72 22.94
N GLY A 117 -55.46 -10.65 22.22
CA GLY A 117 -56.14 -11.70 21.45
C GLY A 117 -57.05 -11.28 20.30
N ASN A 118 -56.57 -11.44 19.07
CA ASN A 118 -57.42 -12.00 18.02
C ASN A 118 -56.60 -12.74 16.95
N THR A 119 -56.82 -14.04 16.89
CA THR A 119 -56.56 -14.94 15.77
C THR A 119 -57.14 -14.37 14.48
N THR A 120 -56.29 -14.15 13.47
CA THR A 120 -56.77 -14.01 12.08
C THR A 120 -55.85 -14.82 11.16
N GLU A 121 -56.41 -15.93 10.68
CA GLU A 121 -56.10 -16.73 9.50
C GLU A 121 -54.73 -16.54 8.82
N ILE A 122 -53.89 -17.57 8.95
CA ILE A 122 -52.78 -17.83 8.04
C ILE A 122 -53.40 -18.23 6.69
N VAL A 123 -53.58 -17.24 5.80
CA VAL A 123 -53.76 -17.51 4.37
C VAL A 123 -52.45 -18.09 3.87
N ARG A 124 -52.41 -19.42 3.74
CA ARG A 124 -51.39 -20.13 2.96
C ARG A 124 -51.48 -19.61 1.52
N ARG A 125 -50.63 -18.65 1.17
CA ARG A 125 -50.23 -18.45 -0.22
C ARG A 125 -49.30 -19.59 -0.58
N GLU A 126 -49.89 -20.69 -1.05
CA GLU A 126 -49.21 -21.60 -1.96
C GLU A 126 -48.85 -20.81 -3.21
N ASN A 127 -47.59 -20.40 -3.28
CA ASN A 127 -46.78 -20.18 -4.48
C ASN A 127 -45.40 -19.70 -4.01
N SER A 128 -44.66 -20.59 -3.35
CA SER A 128 -43.20 -20.46 -3.25
C SER A 128 -42.60 -21.00 -4.54
N GLU A 129 -42.66 -20.21 -5.61
CA GLU A 129 -41.64 -20.36 -6.65
C GLU A 129 -40.32 -19.99 -5.97
N GLU A 130 -39.44 -20.97 -5.79
CA GLU A 130 -38.06 -20.69 -5.43
C GLU A 130 -37.53 -19.62 -6.40
N PRO A 131 -36.95 -18.52 -5.89
CA PRO A 131 -36.43 -17.49 -6.77
C PRO A 131 -35.41 -18.12 -7.72
N PRO A 132 -35.42 -17.80 -9.02
CA PRO A 132 -34.50 -18.40 -9.98
C PRO A 132 -33.06 -18.14 -9.52
N THR A 133 -32.33 -19.23 -9.28
CA THR A 133 -30.91 -19.25 -8.89
C THR A 133 -30.09 -18.70 -10.06
N VAL A 134 -29.93 -17.38 -10.15
CA VAL A 134 -29.11 -16.78 -11.20
C VAL A 134 -27.65 -16.94 -10.83
N LEU A 135 -27.08 -18.09 -11.17
CA LEU A 135 -25.66 -18.38 -10.99
C LEU A 135 -24.82 -17.34 -11.74
N LEU A 136 -23.73 -16.87 -11.11
CA LEU A 136 -22.76 -16.00 -11.78
C LEU A 136 -22.25 -16.67 -13.05
N ASN A 137 -22.05 -15.89 -14.12
CA ASN A 137 -21.51 -16.45 -15.35
C ASN A 137 -20.10 -17.01 -15.13
N ARG A 138 -19.97 -18.35 -15.14
CA ARG A 138 -18.69 -19.06 -14.90
C ARG A 138 -17.57 -18.59 -15.82
N ALA A 139 -17.86 -18.32 -17.09
CA ALA A 139 -16.86 -17.86 -18.04
C ALA A 139 -16.34 -16.46 -17.67
N LYS A 140 -17.22 -15.56 -17.23
CA LYS A 140 -16.80 -14.25 -16.70
C LYS A 140 -15.99 -14.39 -15.42
N VAL A 141 -16.42 -15.23 -14.47
CA VAL A 141 -15.70 -15.45 -13.21
C VAL A 141 -14.28 -15.92 -13.47
N PHE A 142 -14.09 -16.95 -14.30
CA PHE A 142 -12.76 -17.48 -14.58
C PHE A 142 -11.89 -16.55 -15.42
N HIS A 143 -12.50 -15.76 -16.31
CA HIS A 143 -11.80 -14.69 -17.01
C HIS A 143 -11.29 -13.63 -16.04
N SER A 144 -12.16 -13.12 -15.16
CA SER A 144 -11.79 -12.13 -14.13
C SER A 144 -10.77 -12.68 -13.14
N LEU A 145 -10.87 -13.96 -12.74
CA LEU A 145 -9.88 -14.61 -11.88
C LEU A 145 -8.51 -14.65 -12.56
N ARG A 146 -8.47 -14.96 -13.86
CA ARG A 146 -7.23 -14.94 -14.64
C ARG A 146 -6.64 -13.53 -14.67
N GLU A 147 -7.42 -12.51 -15.01
CA GLU A 147 -6.94 -11.12 -15.02
C GLU A 147 -6.42 -10.71 -13.64
N HIS A 148 -7.10 -11.10 -12.57
CA HIS A 148 -6.66 -10.84 -11.20
C HIS A 148 -5.31 -11.49 -10.89
N VAL A 149 -5.15 -12.78 -11.16
CA VAL A 149 -3.91 -13.52 -10.88
C VAL A 149 -2.73 -12.96 -11.69
N PHE A 150 -2.93 -12.63 -12.96
CA PHE A 150 -1.84 -12.22 -13.84
C PHE A 150 -1.48 -10.74 -13.73
N ASN A 151 -2.42 -9.88 -13.35
CA ASN A 151 -2.19 -8.43 -13.28
C ASN A 151 -2.07 -7.87 -11.86
N LYS A 152 -2.57 -8.57 -10.84
CA LYS A 152 -2.67 -8.04 -9.47
C LYS A 152 -1.90 -8.85 -8.43
N MET A 153 -1.70 -10.16 -8.65
CA MET A 153 -0.98 -11.01 -7.72
C MET A 153 0.54 -11.02 -7.99
N PRO A 154 1.36 -11.32 -6.97
CA PRO A 154 2.78 -11.52 -7.14
C PRO A 154 3.14 -12.56 -8.21
N ILE A 155 4.30 -12.39 -8.83
CA ILE A 155 4.83 -13.30 -9.88
C ILE A 155 4.92 -14.74 -9.33
N ARG A 156 5.38 -14.85 -8.08
CA ARG A 156 5.54 -16.10 -7.32
C ARG A 156 5.08 -15.95 -5.90
N MET A 157 4.58 -17.05 -5.35
CA MET A 157 4.07 -17.13 -3.98
C MET A 157 4.36 -18.48 -3.34
N LEU A 158 4.38 -18.50 -2.02
CA LEU A 158 4.39 -19.70 -1.22
C LEU A 158 2.97 -20.27 -1.14
N ARG A 159 2.79 -21.50 -1.60
CA ARG A 159 1.61 -22.30 -1.25
C ARG A 159 1.88 -23.04 0.04
N ILE A 160 0.96 -22.89 0.98
CA ILE A 160 0.95 -23.48 2.30
C ILE A 160 -0.08 -24.60 2.27
N THR A 161 0.35 -25.84 2.47
CA THR A 161 -0.52 -27.01 2.48
C THR A 161 -0.39 -27.73 3.82
N PRO A 162 -1.47 -27.87 4.60
CA PRO A 162 -1.43 -28.65 5.83
C PRO A 162 -1.18 -30.13 5.51
N HIS A 163 -0.25 -30.75 6.24
CA HIS A 163 0.09 -32.16 6.12
C HIS A 163 0.26 -32.77 7.52
N GLY A 164 -0.86 -33.22 8.09
CA GLY A 164 -0.92 -33.63 9.50
C GLY A 164 -0.62 -32.43 10.42
N ASN A 165 0.34 -32.58 11.33
CA ASN A 165 0.77 -31.52 12.24
C ASN A 165 1.82 -30.56 11.63
N ASN A 166 2.24 -30.80 10.38
CA ASN A 166 3.28 -30.02 9.70
C ASN A 166 2.69 -29.24 8.51
N LEU A 167 3.41 -28.21 8.07
CA LEU A 167 3.11 -27.49 6.83
C LEU A 167 4.07 -27.94 5.73
N GLN A 168 3.49 -28.34 4.59
CA GLN A 168 4.23 -28.52 3.35
C GLN A 168 4.20 -27.20 2.57
N LEU A 169 5.39 -26.70 2.23
CA LEU A 169 5.56 -25.46 1.50
C LEU A 169 6.01 -25.74 0.07
N SER A 170 5.43 -25.03 -0.90
CA SER A 170 5.86 -25.09 -2.30
C SER A 170 5.81 -23.71 -2.93
N LEU A 171 6.84 -23.34 -3.67
CA LEU A 171 6.89 -22.09 -4.42
C LEU A 171 6.17 -22.27 -5.76
N ILE A 172 5.17 -21.43 -6.04
CA ILE A 172 4.31 -21.52 -7.23
C ILE A 172 4.26 -20.19 -7.98
N GLU A 173 4.14 -20.26 -9.31
CA GLU A 173 4.00 -19.11 -10.21
C GLU A 173 2.54 -18.83 -10.57
N ARG A 174 2.25 -17.66 -11.14
CA ARG A 174 0.90 -17.21 -11.57
C ARG A 174 0.06 -18.28 -12.27
N GLY A 175 0.64 -19.06 -13.19
CA GLY A 175 -0.10 -20.14 -13.86
C GLY A 175 -0.59 -21.24 -12.89
N THR A 176 0.25 -21.62 -11.93
CA THR A 176 -0.09 -22.60 -10.89
C THR A 176 -0.98 -21.99 -9.81
N ILE A 177 -0.81 -20.69 -9.50
CA ILE A 177 -1.71 -19.95 -8.59
C ILE A 177 -3.13 -19.97 -9.16
N TYR A 178 -3.32 -19.64 -10.45
CA TYR A 178 -4.61 -19.69 -11.11
C TYR A 178 -5.24 -21.10 -11.00
N THR A 179 -4.51 -22.13 -11.41
CA THR A 179 -5.00 -23.52 -11.35
C THR A 179 -5.31 -23.97 -9.91
N HIS A 180 -4.56 -23.48 -8.92
CA HIS A 180 -4.81 -23.76 -7.51
C HIS A 180 -6.09 -23.10 -7.01
N LEU A 181 -6.40 -21.88 -7.46
CA LEU A 181 -7.57 -21.11 -7.01
C LEU A 181 -8.88 -21.53 -7.68
N VAL A 182 -8.82 -22.03 -8.93
CA VAL A 182 -10.02 -22.40 -9.71
C VAL A 182 -10.99 -23.32 -8.94
N PRO A 183 -10.58 -24.44 -8.33
CA PRO A 183 -11.51 -25.33 -7.61
C PRO A 183 -12.20 -24.64 -6.43
N PHE A 184 -11.49 -23.75 -5.72
CA PHE A 184 -12.07 -23.00 -4.60
C PHE A 184 -13.08 -21.97 -5.09
N ILE A 185 -12.75 -21.24 -6.16
CA ILE A 185 -13.67 -20.26 -6.75
C ILE A 185 -14.89 -20.95 -7.35
N GLU A 186 -14.71 -22.08 -8.04
CA GLU A 186 -15.82 -22.84 -8.62
C GLU A 186 -16.81 -23.31 -7.55
N ALA A 187 -16.31 -23.88 -6.44
CA ALA A 187 -17.16 -24.28 -5.31
C ALA A 187 -17.95 -23.11 -4.72
N LYS A 188 -17.40 -21.89 -4.74
CA LYS A 188 -18.09 -20.67 -4.25
C LYS A 188 -19.12 -20.14 -5.24
N VAL A 189 -18.88 -20.27 -6.55
CA VAL A 189 -19.85 -19.91 -7.59
C VAL A 189 -21.09 -20.81 -7.53
N GLU A 190 -20.93 -22.07 -7.14
CA GLU A 190 -22.02 -23.04 -7.00
C GLU A 190 -22.83 -22.86 -5.72
N ASP A 191 -22.31 -22.11 -4.74
CA ASP A 191 -22.94 -21.90 -3.45
C ASP A 191 -23.91 -20.68 -3.49
N PRO A 192 -25.22 -20.87 -3.26
CA PRO A 192 -26.22 -19.81 -3.30
C PRO A 192 -25.92 -18.62 -2.38
N GLN A 193 -25.13 -18.79 -1.29
CA GLN A 193 -24.82 -17.70 -0.36
C GLN A 193 -23.90 -16.62 -0.95
N TYR A 194 -23.14 -16.94 -2.00
CA TYR A 194 -22.29 -15.97 -2.71
C TYR A 194 -22.99 -15.37 -3.94
N ASN A 195 -24.28 -15.70 -4.11
CA ASN A 195 -25.07 -15.20 -5.21
C ASN A 195 -25.66 -13.81 -4.85
N PRO A 196 -25.32 -12.74 -5.60
CA PRO A 196 -25.79 -11.39 -5.31
C PRO A 196 -27.32 -11.25 -5.34
N ARG A 197 -28.06 -12.17 -5.98
CA ARG A 197 -29.54 -12.16 -5.92
C ARG A 197 -30.13 -12.71 -4.62
N TYR A 198 -29.38 -13.45 -3.81
CA TYR A 198 -29.81 -13.94 -2.49
C TYR A 198 -29.53 -12.94 -1.35
N LEU A 199 -28.63 -11.97 -1.56
CA LEU A 199 -28.22 -10.98 -0.55
C LEU A 199 -29.08 -9.71 -0.50
N GLY A 200 -30.23 -9.67 -1.19
CA GLY A 200 -31.02 -8.44 -1.31
C GLY A 200 -31.45 -7.88 0.06
N ILE A 201 -31.22 -6.58 0.30
CA ILE A 201 -32.12 -5.58 0.93
C ILE A 201 -31.37 -4.21 1.03
N PHE A 202 -31.75 -3.27 0.14
CA PHE A 202 -31.60 -1.78 0.07
C PHE A 202 -30.21 -1.10 0.03
N GLU A 203 -29.78 -0.68 -1.18
CA GLU A 203 -29.63 0.73 -1.65
C GLU A 203 -28.79 0.89 -2.94
N ARG A 204 -28.05 -0.15 -3.38
CA ARG A 204 -27.49 -0.23 -4.73
C ARG A 204 -27.69 -1.62 -5.32
N LEU A 205 -28.21 -1.68 -6.55
CA LEU A 205 -28.17 -2.90 -7.36
C LEU A 205 -26.70 -3.17 -7.70
N GLU A 206 -26.06 -4.08 -6.98
CA GLU A 206 -24.73 -4.55 -7.35
C GLU A 206 -24.79 -5.23 -8.72
N THR A 207 -23.90 -4.82 -9.61
CA THR A 207 -23.76 -5.41 -10.95
C THR A 207 -23.11 -6.79 -10.86
N GLU A 208 -23.29 -7.63 -11.88
CA GLU A 208 -22.63 -8.94 -11.95
C GLU A 208 -21.10 -8.78 -11.85
N ASP A 209 -20.52 -7.78 -12.52
CA ASP A 209 -19.08 -7.57 -12.54
C ASP A 209 -18.53 -7.16 -11.16
N GLU A 210 -19.26 -6.34 -10.40
CA GLU A 210 -18.92 -5.99 -9.00
C GLU A 210 -18.98 -7.21 -8.08
N ALA A 211 -20.01 -8.06 -8.25
CA ALA A 211 -20.12 -9.29 -7.47
C ALA A 211 -18.99 -10.29 -7.78
N ILE A 212 -18.59 -10.42 -9.05
CA ILE A 212 -17.44 -11.25 -9.47
C ILE A 212 -16.14 -10.71 -8.87
N ASP A 213 -15.92 -9.41 -8.93
CA ASP A 213 -14.73 -8.75 -8.38
C ASP A 213 -14.65 -8.93 -6.85
N ARG A 214 -15.77 -8.78 -6.14
CA ARG A 214 -15.85 -9.10 -4.70
C ARG A 214 -15.56 -10.58 -4.41
N LEU A 215 -16.17 -11.50 -5.15
CA LEU A 215 -15.94 -12.94 -5.00
C LEU A 215 -14.46 -13.27 -5.14
N ILE A 216 -13.81 -12.75 -6.18
CA ILE A 216 -12.38 -12.98 -6.42
C ILE A 216 -11.57 -12.40 -5.27
N ARG A 217 -11.71 -11.11 -4.95
CA ARG A 217 -10.93 -10.47 -3.87
C ARG A 217 -11.06 -11.18 -2.52
N GLN A 218 -12.24 -11.69 -2.18
CA GLN A 218 -12.46 -12.39 -0.92
C GLN A 218 -11.80 -13.78 -0.86
N ASN A 219 -11.50 -14.39 -2.00
CA ASN A 219 -11.03 -15.77 -2.09
C ASN A 219 -9.62 -15.90 -2.71
N THR A 220 -8.96 -14.80 -3.05
CA THR A 220 -7.56 -14.77 -3.54
C THR A 220 -6.58 -14.13 -2.54
N GLY A 221 -7.01 -13.97 -1.29
CA GLY A 221 -6.20 -13.36 -0.23
C GLY A 221 -4.92 -14.14 0.08
N TYR A 222 -3.89 -13.40 0.49
CA TYR A 222 -2.60 -13.95 0.88
C TYR A 222 -1.98 -13.14 2.03
N ALA A 223 -1.12 -13.79 2.80
CA ALA A 223 -0.30 -13.12 3.79
C ALA A 223 0.97 -12.59 3.14
N ILE A 224 1.42 -11.42 3.55
CA ILE A 224 2.71 -10.85 3.13
C ILE A 224 3.59 -10.61 4.35
N LEU A 225 4.85 -11.03 4.29
CA LEU A 225 5.81 -10.82 5.36
C LEU A 225 6.50 -9.47 5.19
N SER A 226 6.54 -8.70 6.26
CA SER A 226 7.43 -7.55 6.41
C SER A 226 8.40 -7.83 7.56
N HIS A 227 9.70 -7.69 7.32
CA HIS A 227 10.71 -8.08 8.30
C HIS A 227 12.07 -7.42 8.04
N THR A 228 12.97 -7.49 9.02
CA THR A 228 14.38 -7.20 8.79
C THR A 228 15.12 -8.48 8.38
N TRP A 229 15.84 -8.42 7.26
CA TRP A 229 16.67 -9.56 6.83
C TRP A 229 17.73 -9.90 7.87
N LEU A 230 17.92 -11.20 8.12
CA LEU A 230 19.00 -11.72 8.95
C LEU A 230 20.37 -11.36 8.37
N ARG A 231 21.25 -10.81 9.21
CA ARG A 231 22.65 -10.48 8.86
C ARG A 231 23.63 -11.62 9.14
N THR A 232 23.13 -12.80 9.49
CA THR A 232 23.93 -13.99 9.80
C THR A 232 24.27 -14.78 8.54
N SER A 233 25.19 -15.76 8.66
CA SER A 233 25.46 -16.75 7.63
C SER A 233 25.19 -18.16 8.19
N PRO A 234 24.24 -18.93 7.62
CA PRO A 234 23.32 -18.53 6.54
C PRO A 234 22.33 -17.43 7.00
N GLY A 235 21.88 -16.62 6.03
CA GLY A 235 20.96 -15.51 6.25
C GLY A 235 19.50 -15.91 6.03
N GLU A 236 18.74 -15.04 5.37
CA GLU A 236 17.40 -15.38 4.87
C GLU A 236 17.46 -16.42 3.77
N ILE A 237 16.43 -17.26 3.68
CA ILE A 237 16.28 -18.16 2.53
C ILE A 237 15.97 -17.34 1.28
N THR A 238 16.74 -17.59 0.21
CA THR A 238 16.56 -16.93 -1.08
C THR A 238 15.86 -17.81 -2.09
N TYR A 239 15.42 -17.22 -3.21
CA TYR A 239 14.94 -17.98 -4.36
C TYR A 239 15.95 -19.04 -4.85
N GLY A 240 17.24 -18.67 -4.91
CA GLY A 240 18.31 -19.57 -5.34
C GLY A 240 18.47 -20.75 -4.39
N ASP A 241 18.48 -20.49 -3.07
CA ASP A 241 18.56 -21.54 -2.05
C ASP A 241 17.39 -22.52 -2.17
N TRP A 242 16.18 -22.01 -2.37
CA TRP A 242 14.99 -22.84 -2.54
C TRP A 242 15.08 -23.73 -3.78
N LYS A 243 15.43 -23.14 -4.93
CA LYS A 243 15.58 -23.85 -6.20
C LYS A 243 16.62 -24.97 -6.12
N ASN A 244 17.73 -24.69 -5.42
CA ASN A 244 18.84 -25.63 -5.27
C ASN A 244 18.68 -26.57 -4.06
N LYS A 245 17.61 -26.42 -3.27
CA LYS A 245 17.41 -27.09 -1.98
C LYS A 245 18.62 -26.91 -1.03
N ALA A 246 19.25 -25.74 -1.10
CA ALA A 246 20.43 -25.37 -0.34
C ALA A 246 20.04 -24.71 1.00
N PHE A 247 19.23 -25.40 1.79
CA PHE A 247 18.80 -24.95 3.12
C PHE A 247 18.51 -26.15 4.02
N SER A 248 18.56 -25.91 5.32
CA SER A 248 18.32 -26.88 6.39
C SER A 248 17.19 -26.42 7.29
N ALA A 249 16.50 -27.38 7.92
CA ALA A 249 15.48 -27.10 8.94
C ALA A 249 16.04 -26.32 10.16
N LYS A 250 17.36 -26.32 10.35
CA LYS A 250 18.04 -25.60 11.44
C LYS A 250 18.39 -24.15 11.08
N ASP A 251 18.29 -23.78 9.80
CA ASP A 251 18.67 -22.44 9.37
C ASP A 251 17.65 -21.41 9.86
N LEU A 252 18.14 -20.33 10.45
CA LEU A 252 17.28 -19.30 11.04
C LEU A 252 16.33 -18.67 10.00
N GLY A 253 16.80 -18.46 8.77
CA GLY A 253 15.96 -17.97 7.67
C GLY A 253 14.83 -18.94 7.32
N TYR A 254 15.09 -20.25 7.35
CA TYR A 254 14.05 -21.25 7.11
C TYR A 254 13.07 -21.35 8.28
N GLN A 255 13.53 -21.26 9.52
CA GLN A 255 12.65 -21.21 10.70
C GLN A 255 11.74 -19.97 10.68
N LYS A 256 12.28 -18.81 10.29
CA LYS A 256 11.51 -17.59 10.07
C LYS A 256 10.43 -17.79 9.00
N LEU A 257 10.77 -18.37 7.86
CA LEU A 257 9.80 -18.75 6.83
C LEU A 257 8.71 -19.68 7.38
N GLN A 258 9.08 -20.71 8.14
CA GLN A 258 8.12 -21.65 8.72
C GLN A 258 7.18 -20.98 9.71
N ASN A 259 7.68 -20.09 10.57
CA ASN A 259 6.86 -19.36 11.53
C ASN A 259 5.88 -18.41 10.83
N PHE A 260 6.33 -17.69 9.80
CA PHE A 260 5.47 -16.87 8.96
C PHE A 260 4.34 -17.70 8.33
N CYS A 261 4.67 -18.81 7.66
CA CYS A 261 3.67 -19.68 7.03
C CYS A 261 2.73 -20.32 8.06
N ARG A 262 3.24 -20.65 9.26
CA ARG A 262 2.43 -21.15 10.37
C ARG A 262 1.38 -20.12 10.75
N ILE A 263 1.77 -18.88 11.02
CA ILE A 263 0.85 -17.80 11.40
C ILE A 263 -0.17 -17.53 10.30
N ALA A 264 0.29 -17.41 9.04
CA ALA A 264 -0.59 -17.20 7.90
C ALA A 264 -1.70 -18.26 7.83
N TRP A 265 -1.38 -19.52 8.09
CA TRP A 265 -2.35 -20.61 8.11
C TRP A 265 -3.19 -20.67 9.40
N THR A 266 -2.57 -20.68 10.57
CA THR A 266 -3.25 -20.96 11.85
C THR A 266 -4.10 -19.78 12.32
N ASP A 267 -3.60 -18.57 12.14
CA ASP A 267 -4.21 -17.37 12.72
C ASP A 267 -5.13 -16.68 11.70
N TYR A 268 -4.84 -16.83 10.40
CA TYR A 268 -5.55 -16.13 9.32
C TYR A 268 -6.20 -17.05 8.28
N GLY A 269 -5.98 -18.37 8.34
CA GLY A 269 -6.59 -19.33 7.39
C GLY A 269 -6.11 -19.19 5.94
N LEU A 270 -4.92 -18.60 5.73
CA LEU A 270 -4.40 -18.29 4.39
C LEU A 270 -3.51 -19.42 3.88
N THR A 271 -3.77 -19.87 2.64
CA THR A 271 -3.00 -20.90 1.94
C THR A 271 -1.89 -20.32 1.06
N LEU A 272 -1.84 -18.99 0.94
CA LEU A 272 -0.86 -18.28 0.14
C LEU A 272 -0.09 -17.29 1.01
N GLY A 273 1.24 -17.29 0.86
CA GLY A 273 2.16 -16.38 1.52
C GLY A 273 3.14 -15.73 0.53
N TRP A 274 3.66 -14.57 0.88
CA TRP A 274 4.72 -13.90 0.11
C TRP A 274 5.81 -13.35 1.03
N MET A 275 7.06 -13.61 0.64
CA MET A 275 8.28 -13.17 1.32
C MET A 275 9.30 -12.80 0.25
N ASP A 276 9.74 -11.54 0.24
CA ASP A 276 10.49 -10.93 -0.87
C ASP A 276 11.79 -11.68 -1.21
N THR A 277 12.53 -12.16 -0.20
CA THR A 277 13.81 -12.85 -0.40
C THR A 277 13.66 -14.15 -1.19
N LEU A 278 12.52 -14.81 -1.02
CA LEU A 278 12.21 -16.11 -1.63
C LEU A 278 11.35 -15.97 -2.90
N CYS A 279 10.38 -15.07 -2.87
CA CYS A 279 9.37 -14.91 -3.93
C CYS A 279 9.84 -14.04 -5.09
N ILE A 280 11.00 -13.36 -4.97
CA ILE A 280 11.61 -12.55 -6.04
C ILE A 280 12.93 -13.20 -6.48
N ASN A 281 13.12 -13.35 -7.79
CA ASN A 281 14.35 -13.89 -8.35
C ASN A 281 15.27 -12.71 -8.59
N LYS A 282 16.05 -12.39 -7.56
CA LYS A 282 16.95 -11.23 -7.58
C LYS A 282 18.10 -11.39 -8.59
N GLU A 283 18.28 -12.58 -9.18
CA GLU A 283 19.23 -12.84 -10.27
C GLU A 283 18.67 -12.47 -11.66
N SER A 284 17.35 -12.35 -11.80
CA SER A 284 16.69 -11.91 -13.02
C SER A 284 16.40 -10.41 -12.94
N SER A 285 17.15 -9.60 -13.67
CA SER A 285 16.97 -8.13 -13.66
C SER A 285 15.56 -7.71 -14.09
N THR A 286 14.98 -8.40 -15.08
CA THR A 286 13.60 -8.16 -15.54
C THR A 286 12.58 -8.45 -14.45
N GLU A 287 12.74 -9.57 -13.73
CA GLU A 287 11.82 -9.94 -12.65
C GLU A 287 11.98 -9.01 -11.44
N LEU A 288 13.21 -8.65 -11.11
CA LEU A 288 13.52 -7.70 -10.03
C LEU A 288 12.89 -6.33 -10.31
N ASP A 289 12.98 -5.84 -11.55
CA ASP A 289 12.36 -4.58 -11.96
C ASP A 289 10.83 -4.62 -11.86
N GLU A 290 10.19 -5.67 -12.40
CA GLU A 290 8.74 -5.87 -12.28
C GLU A 290 8.32 -5.93 -10.81
N SER A 291 9.09 -6.66 -9.99
CA SER A 291 8.78 -6.87 -8.58
C SER A 291 8.87 -5.57 -7.79
N ILE A 292 9.93 -4.79 -7.95
CA ILE A 292 10.08 -3.50 -7.26
C ILE A 292 8.98 -2.52 -7.66
N ARG A 293 8.63 -2.44 -8.95
CA ARG A 293 7.56 -1.56 -9.44
C ARG A 293 6.16 -2.00 -8.97
N SER A 294 6.01 -3.27 -8.60
CA SER A 294 4.72 -3.84 -8.19
C SER A 294 4.58 -4.01 -6.68
N MET A 295 5.68 -3.94 -5.93
CA MET A 295 5.72 -4.35 -4.52
C MET A 295 4.72 -3.58 -3.65
N PHE A 296 4.60 -2.26 -3.86
CA PHE A 296 3.62 -1.44 -3.15
C PHE A 296 2.19 -1.98 -3.34
N ASN A 297 1.81 -2.27 -4.60
CA ASN A 297 0.50 -2.84 -4.93
C ASN A 297 0.31 -4.24 -4.34
N TRP A 298 1.38 -5.01 -4.16
CA TRP A 298 1.30 -6.32 -3.49
C TRP A 298 1.10 -6.18 -1.98
N TYR A 299 1.77 -5.23 -1.33
CA TYR A 299 1.50 -4.92 0.08
C TYR A 299 0.08 -4.39 0.28
N GLU A 300 -0.37 -3.46 -0.56
CA GLU A 300 -1.74 -2.92 -0.55
C GLU A 300 -2.80 -4.02 -0.67
N ARG A 301 -2.56 -5.03 -1.52
CA ARG A 301 -3.53 -6.09 -1.83
C ARG A 301 -3.42 -7.31 -0.94
N ALA A 302 -2.44 -7.37 -0.06
CA ALA A 302 -2.32 -8.47 0.87
C ALA A 302 -3.54 -8.48 1.81
N LYS A 303 -4.00 -9.69 2.16
CA LYS A 303 -5.09 -9.83 3.14
C LYS A 303 -4.64 -9.39 4.54
N ILE A 304 -3.35 -9.60 4.82
CA ILE A 304 -2.68 -9.21 6.06
C ILE A 304 -1.19 -9.03 5.77
N CYS A 305 -0.62 -7.95 6.27
CA CYS A 305 0.83 -7.83 6.43
C CYS A 305 1.24 -8.27 7.83
N ILE A 306 1.98 -9.37 7.90
CA ILE A 306 2.58 -9.86 9.14
C ILE A 306 3.93 -9.16 9.28
N ILE A 307 4.04 -8.27 10.27
CA ILE A 307 5.26 -7.52 10.56
C ILE A 307 6.00 -8.23 11.69
N HIS A 308 7.18 -8.78 11.40
CA HIS A 308 8.05 -9.41 12.40
C HIS A 308 9.14 -8.46 12.85
N LEU A 309 9.10 -8.05 14.11
CA LEU A 309 10.14 -7.24 14.75
C LEU A 309 11.23 -8.15 15.30
N ALA A 310 12.47 -7.92 14.87
CA ALA A 310 13.57 -8.85 15.14
C ALA A 310 14.21 -8.66 16.51
N GLU A 311 14.02 -7.50 17.15
CA GLU A 311 14.65 -7.14 18.42
C GLU A 311 13.63 -6.93 19.53
N ALA A 312 12.50 -6.28 19.24
CA ALA A 312 11.47 -5.98 20.24
C ALA A 312 10.85 -7.26 20.82
N THR A 313 10.79 -7.33 22.15
CA THR A 313 10.12 -8.43 22.88
C THR A 313 8.81 -7.98 23.52
N THR A 314 8.74 -6.70 23.92
CA THR A 314 7.57 -6.05 24.52
C THR A 314 7.11 -4.84 23.69
N ILE A 315 5.84 -4.42 23.86
CA ILE A 315 5.27 -3.27 23.13
C ILE A 315 6.10 -2.01 23.35
N THR A 316 6.53 -1.78 24.59
CA THR A 316 7.32 -0.60 24.96
C THR A 316 8.68 -0.51 24.29
N GLU A 317 9.18 -1.59 23.70
CA GLU A 317 10.46 -1.64 22.98
C GLU A 317 10.29 -1.46 21.46
N MET A 318 9.07 -1.60 20.93
CA MET A 318 8.79 -1.62 19.49
C MET A 318 9.38 -0.41 18.77
N TYR A 319 9.24 0.79 19.34
CA TYR A 319 9.66 2.03 18.69
C TYR A 319 11.16 2.08 18.37
N SER A 320 11.96 1.26 19.05
CA SER A 320 13.42 1.18 18.87
C SER A 320 13.87 0.06 17.92
N ASP A 321 12.93 -0.75 17.42
CA ASP A 321 13.27 -1.87 16.54
C ASP A 321 13.84 -1.35 15.20
N PRO A 322 14.96 -1.93 14.70
CA PRO A 322 15.56 -1.53 13.43
C PRO A 322 14.62 -1.60 12.22
N TRP A 323 13.51 -2.34 12.31
CA TRP A 323 12.49 -2.36 11.27
C TRP A 323 11.97 -0.96 10.92
N PHE A 324 11.77 -0.07 11.92
CA PHE A 324 11.23 1.28 11.71
C PHE A 324 12.19 2.25 11.00
N THR A 325 13.48 1.90 10.87
CA THR A 325 14.46 2.78 10.22
C THR A 325 14.77 2.34 8.79
N ARG A 326 14.23 1.23 8.28
CA ARG A 326 14.52 0.79 6.91
C ARG A 326 13.70 1.55 5.87
N GLY A 327 14.28 1.80 4.69
CA GLY A 327 13.59 2.49 3.58
C GLY A 327 12.34 1.75 3.10
N TRP A 328 12.49 0.48 2.72
CA TRP A 328 11.39 -0.33 2.20
C TRP A 328 10.25 -0.54 3.22
N THR A 329 10.53 -0.62 4.51
CA THR A 329 9.48 -0.87 5.52
C THR A 329 8.48 0.28 5.66
N LEU A 330 8.79 1.47 5.14
CA LEU A 330 7.83 2.58 5.10
C LEU A 330 6.62 2.24 4.22
N GLN A 331 6.82 1.71 3.02
CA GLN A 331 5.68 1.26 2.20
C GLN A 331 5.02 0.00 2.76
N GLU A 332 5.78 -0.87 3.43
CA GLU A 332 5.24 -2.08 4.06
C GLU A 332 4.35 -1.74 5.26
N LEU A 333 4.55 -0.58 5.90
CA LEU A 333 3.68 -0.01 6.94
C LEU A 333 2.43 0.66 6.34
N LEU A 334 2.63 1.49 5.32
CA LEU A 334 1.60 2.38 4.79
C LEU A 334 0.65 1.70 3.80
N ALA A 335 1.18 0.86 2.91
CA ALA A 335 0.39 0.29 1.82
C ALA A 335 -0.69 -0.70 2.27
N PRO A 336 -0.44 -1.67 3.18
CA PRO A 336 -1.46 -2.65 3.54
C PRO A 336 -2.62 -2.02 4.31
N ASP A 337 -3.84 -2.46 4.00
CA ASP A 337 -5.04 -2.10 4.76
C ASP A 337 -5.02 -2.69 6.18
N THR A 338 -4.44 -3.88 6.33
CA THR A 338 -4.39 -4.62 7.59
C THR A 338 -2.96 -5.05 7.90
N ILE A 339 -2.49 -4.74 9.12
CA ILE A 339 -1.19 -5.16 9.62
C ILE A 339 -1.34 -5.85 10.98
N LYS A 340 -0.38 -6.72 11.31
CA LYS A 340 -0.21 -7.26 12.65
C LYS A 340 1.26 -7.32 13.03
N PHE A 341 1.60 -6.77 14.19
CA PHE A 341 2.96 -6.81 14.71
C PHE A 341 3.18 -8.05 15.59
N TYR A 342 4.25 -8.76 15.27
CA TYR A 342 4.76 -9.89 16.02
C TYR A 342 6.14 -9.55 16.58
N ASN A 343 6.37 -9.94 17.84
CA ASN A 343 7.64 -9.75 18.51
C ASN A 343 8.71 -10.73 17.98
N ARG A 344 9.92 -10.62 18.53
CA ARG A 344 11.06 -11.49 18.21
C ARG A 344 10.74 -12.99 18.26
N ASN A 345 9.86 -13.39 19.16
CA ASN A 345 9.47 -14.78 19.42
C ASN A 345 8.26 -15.24 18.60
N TRP A 346 7.80 -14.45 17.62
CA TRP A 346 6.60 -14.73 16.82
C TRP A 346 5.30 -14.79 17.64
N GLU A 347 5.25 -14.02 18.72
CA GLU A 347 4.03 -13.79 19.48
C GLU A 347 3.45 -12.42 19.09
N PRO A 348 2.13 -12.32 18.87
CA PRO A 348 1.52 -11.03 18.57
C PRO A 348 1.59 -10.15 19.82
N PHE A 349 1.94 -8.87 19.64
CA PHE A 349 1.95 -7.91 20.75
C PHE A 349 0.56 -7.73 21.36
N ILE A 350 -0.46 -7.61 20.48
CA ILE A 350 -1.86 -7.58 20.86
C ILE A 350 -2.51 -8.91 20.46
N ARG A 351 -3.02 -9.67 21.44
CA ARG A 351 -3.58 -11.02 21.22
C ARG A 351 -4.90 -11.05 20.44
N ASN A 352 -5.59 -9.92 20.30
CA ASN A 352 -6.80 -9.88 19.48
C ASN A 352 -6.44 -10.10 17.99
N PRO A 353 -7.35 -10.63 17.16
CA PRO A 353 -7.11 -10.81 15.72
C PRO A 353 -7.31 -9.52 14.91
N GLY A 354 -7.44 -8.37 15.58
CA GLY A 354 -7.72 -7.08 14.96
C GLY A 354 -6.54 -6.51 14.17
N ASN A 355 -6.80 -5.40 13.49
CA ASN A 355 -5.84 -4.64 12.72
C ASN A 355 -5.04 -3.71 13.64
N ASP A 356 -3.75 -3.97 13.83
CA ASP A 356 -2.92 -3.14 14.72
C ASP A 356 -2.75 -1.69 14.19
N LYS A 357 -3.12 -1.44 12.93
CA LYS A 357 -3.15 -0.11 12.31
C LYS A 357 -4.31 0.76 12.78
N THR A 358 -5.39 0.16 13.32
CA THR A 358 -6.64 0.87 13.68
C THR A 358 -7.21 0.48 15.03
N ASP A 359 -6.85 -0.67 15.57
CA ASP A 359 -7.54 -1.31 16.70
C ASP A 359 -6.70 -1.30 17.99
N SER A 360 -5.54 -0.62 18.00
CA SER A 360 -4.65 -0.55 19.16
C SER A 360 -3.90 0.78 19.29
N ASP A 361 -4.38 1.61 20.24
CA ASP A 361 -3.74 2.89 20.59
C ASP A 361 -2.28 2.69 21.05
N GLU A 362 -2.00 1.61 21.79
CA GLU A 362 -0.65 1.29 22.27
C GLU A 362 0.32 1.06 21.10
N ILE A 363 -0.09 0.33 20.06
CA ILE A 363 0.74 0.09 18.88
C ILE A 363 0.90 1.39 18.08
N VAL A 364 -0.19 2.13 17.87
CA VAL A 364 -0.18 3.42 17.15
C VAL A 364 0.76 4.41 17.83
N GLU A 365 0.79 4.47 19.17
CA GLU A 365 1.73 5.31 19.92
C GLU A 365 3.19 4.90 19.67
N GLN A 366 3.50 3.61 19.62
CA GLN A 366 4.85 3.14 19.29
C GLN A 366 5.26 3.49 17.85
N VAL A 367 4.33 3.36 16.90
CA VAL A 367 4.57 3.74 15.49
C VAL A 367 4.80 5.24 15.37
N LEU A 368 3.97 6.07 16.01
CA LEU A 368 4.14 7.52 16.07
C LEU A 368 5.50 7.90 16.65
N LYS A 369 5.89 7.28 17.78
CA LYS A 369 7.19 7.52 18.42
C LYS A 369 8.37 7.13 17.52
N ALA A 370 8.25 6.05 16.75
CA ALA A 370 9.32 5.56 15.89
C ALA A 370 9.46 6.32 14.57
N THR A 371 8.35 6.82 14.03
CA THR A 371 8.28 7.28 12.62
C THR A 371 7.80 8.71 12.45
N SER A 372 7.27 9.33 13.51
CA SER A 372 6.46 10.55 13.48
C SER A 372 5.13 10.46 12.72
N ILE A 373 4.75 9.30 12.17
CA ILE A 373 3.51 9.12 11.41
C ILE A 373 2.33 9.05 12.38
N GLU A 374 1.34 9.91 12.17
CA GLU A 374 0.13 9.97 12.99
C GLU A 374 -0.89 8.91 12.57
N GLU A 375 -1.87 8.65 13.45
CA GLU A 375 -2.88 7.62 13.21
C GLU A 375 -3.68 7.84 11.92
N ASP A 376 -4.11 9.08 11.68
CA ASP A 376 -4.85 9.44 10.46
C ASP A 376 -3.98 9.27 9.21
N GLU A 377 -2.67 9.50 9.31
CA GLU A 377 -1.72 9.31 8.23
C GLU A 377 -1.45 7.83 7.92
N LEU A 378 -1.48 6.97 8.94
CA LEU A 378 -1.43 5.52 8.72
C LEU A 378 -2.64 5.08 7.89
N ARG A 379 -3.83 5.61 8.18
CA ARG A 379 -5.09 5.24 7.53
C ARG A 379 -5.28 5.86 6.15
N ALA A 380 -4.82 7.10 5.97
CA ALA A 380 -5.06 7.91 4.79
C ALA A 380 -3.76 8.52 4.24
N TYR A 381 -2.72 7.70 4.09
CA TYR A 381 -1.38 8.16 3.65
C TYR A 381 -1.40 8.93 2.32
N TYR A 382 -2.38 8.65 1.44
CA TYR A 382 -2.55 9.29 0.14
C TYR A 382 -3.15 10.72 0.25
N GLU A 383 -3.67 11.12 1.40
CA GLU A 383 -4.13 12.49 1.66
C GLU A 383 -2.98 13.39 2.13
N ALA A 384 -1.91 12.79 2.67
CA ALA A 384 -0.75 13.55 3.12
C ALA A 384 -0.08 14.29 1.95
N PRO A 385 0.30 15.56 2.13
CA PRO A 385 0.98 16.33 1.11
C PRO A 385 2.36 15.76 0.81
N LEU A 386 2.90 16.08 -0.37
CA LEU A 386 4.20 15.61 -0.84
C LEU A 386 5.32 15.81 0.20
N SER A 387 5.32 16.98 0.84
CA SER A 387 6.27 17.34 1.91
C SER A 387 6.25 16.39 3.08
N ARG A 388 5.04 16.01 3.50
CA ARG A 388 4.84 15.13 4.64
C ARG A 388 5.28 13.69 4.32
N ARG A 389 5.00 13.22 3.11
CA ARG A 389 5.53 11.93 2.63
C ARG A 389 7.05 11.89 2.57
N MET A 390 7.69 13.00 2.17
CA MET A 390 9.16 13.12 2.21
C MET A 390 9.71 13.12 3.63
N GLN A 391 9.03 13.75 4.60
CA GLN A 391 9.45 13.72 6.01
C GLN A 391 9.48 12.29 6.57
N TRP A 392 8.46 11.48 6.27
CA TRP A 392 8.42 10.07 6.71
C TRP A 392 9.60 9.26 6.18
N ALA A 393 10.12 9.63 5.01
CA ALA A 393 11.25 8.99 4.35
C ALA A 393 12.62 9.48 4.85
N ALA A 394 12.71 10.70 5.39
CA ALA A 394 13.98 11.37 5.69
C ALA A 394 14.84 10.69 6.76
N SER A 395 14.22 10.01 7.73
CA SER A 395 14.94 9.26 8.76
C SER A 395 15.25 7.81 8.38
N ARG A 396 14.85 7.38 7.17
CA ARG A 396 15.02 6.00 6.73
C ARG A 396 16.41 5.74 6.16
N GLN A 397 16.86 4.51 6.32
CA GLN A 397 18.17 4.00 5.93
C GLN A 397 18.01 2.88 4.90
N VAL A 398 18.90 2.86 3.93
CA VAL A 398 18.91 1.88 2.84
C VAL A 398 20.26 1.18 2.75
N THR A 399 20.25 -0.05 2.26
CA THR A 399 21.49 -0.82 2.05
C THR A 399 22.08 -0.55 0.67
N ARG A 400 21.22 -0.47 -0.35
CA ARG A 400 21.60 0.03 -1.68
C ARG A 400 21.21 1.49 -1.76
N GLU A 401 22.14 2.33 -2.18
CA GLU A 401 21.95 3.79 -2.19
C GLU A 401 20.75 4.22 -3.05
N GLU A 402 20.46 3.51 -4.15
CA GLU A 402 19.33 3.82 -5.03
C GLU A 402 17.97 3.48 -4.43
N ASP A 403 17.92 2.59 -3.44
CA ASP A 403 16.66 2.23 -2.76
C ASP A 403 16.07 3.42 -2.00
N MET A 404 16.87 4.45 -1.71
CA MET A 404 16.35 5.71 -1.17
C MET A 404 15.30 6.32 -2.10
N ALA A 405 15.44 6.13 -3.41
CA ALA A 405 14.46 6.58 -4.39
C ALA A 405 13.45 5.48 -4.73
N TYR A 406 13.92 4.25 -4.97
CA TYR A 406 13.05 3.17 -5.43
C TYR A 406 12.00 2.75 -4.38
N SER A 407 12.34 2.80 -3.09
CA SER A 407 11.40 2.47 -2.01
C SER A 407 10.25 3.46 -1.86
N LEU A 408 10.32 4.64 -2.49
CA LEU A 408 9.33 5.70 -2.40
C LEU A 408 8.36 5.73 -3.59
N MET A 409 8.61 4.94 -4.65
CA MET A 409 7.80 4.96 -5.87
C MET A 409 6.30 4.80 -5.60
N GLY A 410 5.93 3.80 -4.79
CA GLY A 410 4.53 3.55 -4.46
C GLY A 410 3.91 4.59 -3.52
N ILE A 411 4.70 5.17 -2.60
CA ILE A 411 4.22 6.23 -1.69
C ILE A 411 3.86 7.50 -2.47
N PHE A 412 4.56 7.76 -3.58
CA PHE A 412 4.30 8.89 -4.47
C PHE A 412 3.45 8.54 -5.69
N ASP A 413 2.97 7.30 -5.81
CA ASP A 413 2.22 6.79 -6.96
C ASP A 413 2.90 7.08 -8.32
N VAL A 414 4.21 6.84 -8.37
CA VAL A 414 5.01 6.98 -9.58
C VAL A 414 5.65 5.65 -9.98
N SER A 415 6.02 5.52 -11.25
CA SER A 415 6.63 4.31 -11.74
C SER A 415 7.81 4.59 -12.66
N MET A 416 9.02 4.22 -12.22
CA MET A 416 10.25 4.33 -13.01
C MET A 416 10.99 2.98 -13.04
N SER A 417 11.86 2.77 -14.02
CA SER A 417 12.68 1.55 -14.07
C SER A 417 13.76 1.58 -13.01
N THR A 418 14.04 0.43 -12.42
CA THR A 418 15.17 0.22 -11.51
C THR A 418 16.45 0.03 -12.32
N ALA A 419 17.51 0.72 -11.91
CA ALA A 419 18.82 0.72 -12.57
C ALA A 419 19.92 0.75 -11.51
N TYR A 420 20.04 -0.33 -10.74
CA TYR A 420 21.11 -0.47 -9.75
C TYR A 420 22.50 -0.28 -10.38
N GLY A 421 23.32 0.55 -9.76
CA GLY A 421 24.58 1.08 -10.29
C GLY A 421 24.47 2.50 -10.85
N GLU A 422 23.27 3.11 -10.91
CA GLU A 422 23.09 4.50 -11.35
C GLU A 422 23.44 5.53 -10.27
N GLY A 423 23.58 5.09 -9.01
CA GLY A 423 23.90 5.94 -7.85
C GLY A 423 22.69 6.66 -7.28
N ALA A 424 22.75 7.00 -5.99
CA ALA A 424 21.64 7.64 -5.25
C ALA A 424 21.18 8.95 -5.90
N ASP A 425 22.12 9.83 -6.27
CA ASP A 425 21.83 11.16 -6.83
C ASP A 425 20.94 11.07 -8.08
N ARG A 426 21.25 10.12 -8.97
CA ARG A 426 20.53 9.95 -10.23
C ARG A 426 19.20 9.26 -10.04
N ALA A 427 19.15 8.22 -9.20
CA ALA A 427 17.90 7.54 -8.85
C ALA A 427 16.90 8.54 -8.23
N PHE A 428 17.37 9.39 -7.32
CA PHE A 428 16.54 10.42 -6.68
C PHE A 428 16.11 11.52 -7.66
N TYR A 429 17.00 11.98 -8.55
CA TYR A 429 16.63 12.91 -9.61
C TYR A 429 15.48 12.36 -10.47
N ARG A 430 15.54 11.08 -10.86
CA ARG A 430 14.47 10.42 -11.63
C ARG A 430 13.17 10.30 -10.85
N LEU A 431 13.24 10.04 -9.54
CA LEU A 431 12.06 10.06 -8.66
C LEU A 431 11.40 11.45 -8.71
N LEU A 432 12.18 12.52 -8.50
CA LEU A 432 11.65 13.88 -8.56
C LEU A 432 11.06 14.20 -9.93
N GLN A 433 11.70 13.80 -11.03
CA GLN A 433 11.15 13.96 -12.38
C GLN A 433 9.83 13.22 -12.61
N ALA A 434 9.59 12.11 -11.90
CA ALA A 434 8.35 11.36 -12.02
C ALA A 434 7.22 11.95 -11.17
N ILE A 435 7.56 12.63 -10.07
CA ILE A 435 6.62 13.28 -9.15
C ILE A 435 6.11 14.61 -9.71
N LEU A 436 7.00 15.39 -10.32
CA LEU A 436 6.78 16.76 -10.81
C LEU A 436 6.26 16.77 -12.26
#